data_AF-A0A1H6FAA5-F1
#
_entry.id   AF-A0A1H6FAA5-F1
#
_cell.length_a   1.000
_cell.length_b   1.000
_cell.length_c   1.000
_cell.angle_alpha   90.00
_cell.angle_beta   90.00
_cell.angle_gamma   90.00
#
_symmetry.space_group_name_H-M   'P 1'
#
loop_
_entity.id
_entity.type
_entity.pdbx_description
1 polymer ?
#
loop_
_entity_poly.entity_id
_entity_poly.type
_entity_poly.pdbx_seq_one_letter_code
_entity_poly.pdbx_strand_id
1 'polypeptide(L)'
;MSKKEVIGTGEVDFPVSEVENHAFNISLTGGFLHERFLKLDYKNTNLAAVQFGSSLLTLSSDGTKLNGRFLGYGAKTERLVFGEIKLQKKT
;
A
#
# COMPACT_ATOMS: atom_id res chain seq x y z
N MET A 1 -13.60 -20.08 -9.42
CA MET A 1 -12.17 -19.78 -9.69
C MET A 1 -11.60 -19.13 -8.43
N SER A 2 -10.49 -19.65 -7.89
CA SER A 2 -9.83 -19.07 -6.72
C SER A 2 -9.32 -17.66 -7.07
N LYS A 3 -9.82 -16.62 -6.40
CA LYS A 3 -9.25 -15.27 -6.48
C LYS A 3 -7.82 -15.38 -5.93
N LYS A 4 -6.82 -15.03 -6.74
CA LYS A 4 -5.43 -14.97 -6.28
C LYS A 4 -5.34 -13.88 -5.20
N GLU A 5 -5.33 -14.30 -3.95
CA GLU A 5 -5.17 -13.44 -2.80
C GLU A 5 -3.70 -13.04 -2.63
N VAL A 6 -3.49 -11.75 -2.39
CA VAL A 6 -2.23 -11.21 -1.90
C VAL A 6 -2.38 -11.08 -0.40
N ILE A 7 -1.52 -11.76 0.35
CA ILE A 7 -1.37 -11.62 1.80
C ILE A 7 0.10 -11.36 2.05
N GLY A 8 0.41 -10.28 2.77
CA GLY A 8 1.79 -9.92 3.05
C GLY A 8 1.91 -8.90 4.15
N THR A 9 3.15 -8.51 4.40
CA THR A 9 3.52 -7.42 5.30
C THR A 9 4.47 -6.48 4.58
N GLY A 10 4.58 -5.25 5.07
CA GLY A 10 5.52 -4.27 4.56
C GLY A 10 6.02 -3.37 5.68
N GLU A 11 7.23 -2.89 5.52
CA GLU A 11 7.79 -1.81 6.33
C GLU A 11 7.65 -0.52 5.54
N VAL A 12 7.22 0.55 6.20
CA VAL A 12 7.06 1.87 5.62
C VAL A 12 7.97 2.83 6.34
N ASP A 13 8.95 3.35 5.62
CA ASP A 13 9.79 4.44 6.05
C ASP A 13 9.23 5.77 5.56
N PHE A 14 8.91 6.65 6.51
CA PHE A 14 8.39 7.97 6.24
C PHE A 14 9.32 9.04 6.84
N PRO A 15 9.97 9.87 6.01
CA PRO A 15 10.76 10.99 6.51
C PRO A 15 9.84 12.07 7.08
N VAL A 16 10.03 12.38 8.35
CA VAL A 16 9.29 13.41 9.08
C VAL A 16 10.04 14.74 9.06
N SER A 17 11.38 14.68 9.05
CA SER A 17 12.27 15.82 8.89
C SER A 17 13.57 15.36 8.22
N GLU A 18 14.52 16.27 8.01
CA GLU A 18 15.86 15.93 7.48
C GLU A 18 16.65 14.97 8.39
N VAL A 19 16.26 14.85 9.67
CA VAL A 19 16.99 14.08 10.69
C VAL A 19 16.16 12.90 11.22
N GLU A 20 14.84 12.93 11.08
CA GLU A 20 13.92 11.96 11.68
C GLU A 20 13.15 11.17 10.61
N ASN A 21 13.33 9.85 10.63
CA ASN A 21 12.50 8.89 9.91
C ASN A 21 11.60 8.15 10.89
N HIS A 22 10.33 8.01 10.53
CA HIS A 22 9.42 7.10 11.20
C HIS A 22 9.27 5.83 10.37
N ALA A 23 9.60 4.69 10.96
CA ALA A 23 9.31 3.37 10.42
C ALA A 23 8.06 2.79 11.09
N PHE A 24 7.18 2.15 10.30
CA PHE A 24 6.09 1.35 10.85
C PHE A 24 5.76 0.17 9.94
N ASN A 25 5.22 -0.88 10.55
CA ASN A 25 4.84 -2.09 9.85
C ASN A 25 3.35 -2.06 9.47
N ILE A 26 3.07 -2.56 8.27
CA ILE A 26 1.71 -2.75 7.76
C ILE A 26 1.48 -4.22 7.42
N SER A 27 0.25 -4.67 7.62
CA SER A 27 -0.26 -5.87 6.97
C SER A 27 -0.98 -5.47 5.68
N LEU A 28 -0.81 -6.27 4.65
CA LEU A 28 -1.35 -6.08 3.30
C LEU A 28 -2.24 -7.26 2.93
N THR A 29 -3.43 -6.97 2.46
CA THR A 29 -4.38 -7.97 1.96
C THR A 29 -5.02 -7.48 0.68
N GLY A 30 -5.27 -8.35 -0.29
CA GLY A 30 -5.95 -7.93 -1.51
C GLY A 30 -5.83 -8.94 -2.64
N GLY A 31 -5.80 -8.45 -3.86
CA GLY A 31 -5.72 -9.28 -5.05
C GLY A 31 -6.17 -8.55 -6.30
N PHE A 32 -6.08 -9.25 -7.43
CA PHE A 32 -6.56 -8.72 -8.71
C PHE A 32 -8.09 -8.70 -8.72
N LEU A 33 -8.68 -7.51 -8.88
CA LEU A 33 -10.12 -7.31 -9.09
C LEU A 33 -10.53 -7.70 -10.53
N HIS A 34 -9.59 -7.51 -11.45
CA HIS A 34 -9.64 -7.85 -12.86
C HIS A 34 -8.19 -8.10 -13.30
N GLU A 35 -7.96 -8.75 -14.43
CA GLU A 35 -6.62 -9.19 -14.91
C GLU A 35 -5.51 -8.14 -14.84
N ARG A 36 -5.88 -6.86 -14.90
CA ARG A 36 -4.95 -5.72 -14.92
C ARG A 36 -5.07 -4.80 -13.72
N PHE A 37 -6.01 -5.03 -12.81
CA PHE A 37 -6.29 -4.12 -11.69
C PHE A 37 -6.06 -4.83 -10.37
N LEU A 38 -5.00 -4.44 -9.66
CA LEU A 38 -4.65 -4.96 -8.34
C LEU A 38 -5.19 -4.01 -7.27
N LYS A 39 -6.00 -4.52 -6.33
CA LYS A 39 -6.38 -3.81 -5.12
C LYS A 39 -5.61 -4.35 -3.93
N LEU A 40 -5.03 -3.47 -3.12
CA LEU A 40 -4.36 -3.81 -1.88
C LEU A 40 -4.92 -2.94 -0.75
N ASP A 41 -5.44 -3.57 0.29
CA ASP A 41 -5.77 -2.93 1.54
C ASP A 41 -4.60 -3.08 2.51
N TYR A 42 -4.35 -2.03 3.29
CA TYR A 42 -3.34 -2.06 4.33
C TYR A 42 -3.90 -1.57 5.67
N LYS A 43 -3.29 -2.07 6.75
CA LYS A 43 -3.50 -1.56 8.11
C LYS A 43 -2.20 -1.66 8.89
N ASN A 44 -1.98 -0.71 9.81
CA ASN A 44 -0.86 -0.76 10.74
C ASN A 44 -0.94 -2.03 11.60
N THR A 45 0.20 -2.69 11.83
CA THR A 45 0.23 -3.89 12.67
C THR A 45 0.18 -3.54 14.17
N ASN A 46 0.53 -2.31 14.54
CA ASN A 46 0.33 -1.78 15.88
C ASN A 46 -1.12 -1.33 16.05
N LEU A 47 -1.89 -2.06 16.86
CA LEU A 47 -3.31 -1.81 17.11
C LEU A 47 -3.59 -0.48 17.83
N ALA A 48 -2.59 0.13 18.47
CA ALA A 48 -2.74 1.45 19.08
C ALA A 48 -2.72 2.60 18.06
N ALA A 49 -2.23 2.36 16.84
CA ALA A 49 -2.18 3.35 15.77
C ALA A 49 -3.36 3.19 14.82
N VAL A 50 -4.27 4.17 14.80
CA VAL A 50 -5.37 4.21 13.81
C VAL A 50 -4.79 4.61 12.46
N GLN A 51 -4.40 3.62 11.66
CA GLN A 51 -3.85 3.85 10.32
C GLN A 51 -4.19 2.68 9.40
N PHE A 52 -4.83 2.99 8.29
CA PHE A 52 -5.32 2.02 7.32
C PHE A 52 -5.58 2.70 5.98
N GLY A 53 -5.75 1.93 4.92
CA GLY A 53 -6.10 2.46 3.62
C GLY A 53 -6.22 1.40 2.56
N SER A 54 -6.38 1.87 1.33
CA SER A 54 -6.49 1.04 0.14
C SER A 54 -5.69 1.65 -1.00
N SER A 55 -5.20 0.79 -1.89
CA SER A 55 -4.50 1.13 -3.11
C SER A 55 -5.14 0.41 -4.27
N LEU A 56 -5.30 1.12 -5.39
CA LEU A 56 -5.71 0.54 -6.67
C LEU A 56 -4.59 0.80 -7.69
N LEU A 57 -4.04 -0.28 -8.23
CA LEU A 57 -2.94 -0.26 -9.19
C LEU A 57 -3.36 -0.91 -10.51
N THR A 58 -2.83 -0.38 -11.60
CA THR A 58 -3.02 -0.91 -12.95
C THR A 58 -1.72 -1.51 -13.47
N LEU A 59 -1.80 -2.74 -13.97
CA LEU A 59 -0.70 -3.42 -14.65
C LEU A 59 -0.53 -2.80 -16.04
N SER A 60 0.68 -2.28 -16.27
CA SER A 60 1.16 -1.84 -17.58
C SER A 60 0.98 -2.93 -18.64
N SER A 61 0.83 -2.53 -19.90
CA SER A 61 0.59 -3.46 -21.01
C SER A 61 1.73 -4.44 -21.24
N ASP A 62 2.96 -4.08 -20.85
CA ASP A 62 4.14 -4.96 -20.91
C ASP A 62 4.27 -5.90 -19.69
N GLY A 63 3.38 -5.78 -18.69
CA GLY A 63 3.36 -6.62 -17.50
C GLY A 63 4.49 -6.34 -16.50
N THR A 64 5.26 -5.26 -16.66
CA THR A 64 6.49 -5.02 -15.87
C THR A 64 6.28 -4.08 -14.68
N LYS A 65 5.27 -3.22 -14.75
CA LYS A 65 5.00 -2.15 -13.77
C LYS A 65 3.55 -2.13 -13.32
N LEU A 66 3.35 -1.88 -12.03
CA LEU A 66 2.05 -1.57 -11.44
C LEU A 66 2.07 -0.12 -10.97
N ASN A 67 1.21 0.73 -11.52
CA ASN A 67 1.10 2.15 -11.14
C ASN A 67 -0.32 2.44 -10.68
N GLY A 68 -0.48 3.30 -9.69
CA GLY A 68 -1.80 3.58 -9.15
C GLY A 68 -1.84 4.70 -8.14
N ARG A 69 -2.92 4.70 -7.36
CA ARG A 69 -3.13 5.64 -6.26
C ARG A 69 -3.48 4.90 -4.99
N PHE A 70 -3.15 5.51 -3.87
CA PHE A 70 -3.62 5.08 -2.56
C PHE A 70 -4.47 6.17 -1.90
N LEU A 71 -5.36 5.75 -1.02
CA LEU A 71 -6.11 6.58 -0.09
C LEU A 71 -6.15 5.86 1.24
N GLY A 72 -5.85 6.57 2.33
CA GLY A 72 -5.94 6.02 3.66
C GLY A 72 -6.05 7.08 4.73
N TYR A 73 -6.16 6.66 5.97
CA TYR A 73 -6.11 7.52 7.14
C TYR A 73 -4.72 7.40 7.79
N GLY A 74 -4.08 8.53 8.05
CA GLY A 74 -2.79 8.59 8.73
C GLY A 74 -2.95 8.89 10.22
N ALA A 75 -2.42 8.02 11.09
CA ALA A 75 -2.46 8.23 12.54
C ALA A 75 -1.78 9.54 12.97
N LYS A 76 -0.67 9.91 12.32
CA LYS A 76 0.10 11.12 12.65
C LYS A 76 -0.55 12.41 12.16
N THR A 77 -1.18 12.38 10.99
CA THR A 77 -1.80 13.57 10.37
C THR A 77 -3.25 13.75 10.79
N GLU A 78 -3.86 12.72 11.38
CA GLU A 78 -5.28 12.63 11.75
C GLU A 78 -6.23 12.98 10.60
N ARG A 79 -5.81 12.65 9.37
CA ARG A 79 -6.48 13.06 8.13
C ARG A 79 -6.40 11.94 7.10
N LEU A 80 -7.25 12.08 6.08
CA LEU A 80 -7.10 11.31 4.85
C LEU A 80 -5.82 11.74 4.13
N VAL A 81 -5.02 10.75 3.76
CA VAL A 81 -3.78 10.89 3.00
C VAL A 81 -3.95 10.10 1.70
N PHE A 82 -3.53 10.69 0.60
CA PHE A 82 -3.59 10.06 -0.72
C PHE A 82 -2.35 10.43 -1.53
N GLY A 83 -2.04 9.60 -2.50
CA GLY A 83 -0.87 9.82 -3.35
C GLY A 83 -0.74 8.77 -4.43
N GLU A 84 0.36 8.84 -5.16
CA GLU A 84 0.70 7.87 -6.18
C GLU A 84 1.49 6.70 -5.58
N ILE A 85 1.27 5.51 -6.11
CA ILE A 85 2.02 4.30 -5.75
C ILE A 85 2.54 3.62 -7.02
N LYS A 86 3.78 3.13 -6.96
CA LYS A 86 4.42 2.37 -8.02
C LYS A 86 5.03 1.11 -7.41
N LEU A 87 4.70 -0.05 -7.95
CA LEU A 87 5.32 -1.32 -7.57
C LEU A 87 6.15 -1.84 -8.73
N GLN A 88 7.37 -2.25 -8.40
CA GLN A 88 8.31 -2.87 -9.31
C GLN A 88 8.73 -4.22 -8.73
N LYS A 89 8.78 -5.24 -9.59
CA LYS A 89 9.33 -6.54 -9.19
C LYS A 89 10.82 -6.35 -8.90
N LYS A 90 11.25 -6.70 -7.69
CA LYS A 90 12.67 -6.79 -7.36
C LYS A 90 13.25 -8.02 -8.05
N THR A 91 14.24 -7.81 -8.91
CA THR A 91 15.08 -8.87 -9.50
C THR A 91 16.06 -9.42 -8.48
#